data_AF-A0A0R2PXV9-F1
#
_entry.id   AF-A0A0R2PXV9-F1
#
_cell.length_a   1.000
_cell.length_b   1.000
_cell.length_c   1.000
_cell.angle_alpha   90.00
_cell.angle_beta   90.00
_cell.angle_gamma   90.00
#
_symmetry.space_group_name_H-M   'P 1'
#
loop_
_entity.id
_entity.type
_entity.pdbx_description
1 polymer ?
#
loop_
_entity_poly.entity_id
_entity_poly.type
_entity_poly.pdbx_seq_one_letter_code
_entity_poly.pdbx_strand_id
1 'polypeptide(L)'
;MNSQESLNLSNTGAAAVLIGDPAKFGRVAEDGTVYVITPTGDRAVGSYPGKSPEEALAYFVKKFEMVASEVALLAARIRSGAMVPSDAHEAVNKLRNQIKDLNGVGDLENLSSSLEKIPALISEHEGAYIAKKAAQAAEREARKVEAAAIKEKIVAEAESLVDSVAWKVTTARLKELLEDWKKAPRLDKKVDTALWKRFSSSRNKFDKRRRVHFANLDGEHKSIAVAKELIVKEAESLANSKDWLNTAKRFKSLMDQWKASGRGKKSSDTALWNRFKIAQDSFFTAKNSDMEKRKGSMVENLSKREALVAEFEALLPITDFKPAKKKFNDLMDKYQRIGMTDRKKKSALDSKIKKIEDEINELERNFQRKSDPTAKAQANKVVQGLAEAIENYEKQAVKAEAAGQTAKAMVAREAAAARRVWLEQAQKGLTEFTS
;
A
#
# COMPACT_ATOMS: atom_id res chain seq x y z
N MET A 1 -2.03 -37.77 -40.34
CA MET A 1 -2.65 -38.51 -41.46
C MET A 1 -2.01 -38.01 -42.73
N ASN A 2 -1.42 -38.94 -43.48
CA ASN A 2 -0.51 -38.72 -44.60
C ASN A 2 -1.13 -37.90 -45.73
N SER A 3 -0.48 -36.80 -46.08
CA SER A 3 -0.66 -36.09 -47.35
C SER A 3 0.58 -36.32 -48.22
N GLN A 4 0.75 -37.55 -48.68
CA GLN A 4 1.68 -37.91 -49.74
C GLN A 4 1.07 -39.07 -50.52
N GLU A 5 0.14 -38.78 -51.43
CA GLU A 5 -0.17 -39.68 -52.55
C GLU A 5 -1.01 -38.95 -53.59
N SER A 6 -0.31 -38.19 -54.42
CA SER A 6 -0.76 -37.90 -55.78
C SER A 6 0.45 -38.03 -56.69
N LEU A 7 1.03 -39.25 -56.72
CA LEU A 7 1.99 -39.61 -57.74
C LEU A 7 1.24 -39.67 -59.07
N ASN A 8 1.73 -38.85 -59.99
CA ASN A 8 1.18 -38.49 -61.28
C ASN A 8 1.21 -39.70 -62.23
N LEU A 9 0.28 -40.64 -62.07
CA LEU A 9 0.16 -41.90 -62.84
C LEU A 9 -0.01 -41.70 -64.36
N SER A 10 -0.36 -40.49 -64.81
CA SER A 10 -0.49 -40.15 -66.23
C SER A 10 0.86 -39.94 -66.94
N ASN A 11 1.88 -39.49 -66.21
CA ASN A 11 3.17 -39.12 -66.80
C ASN A 11 4.05 -40.36 -67.09
N THR A 12 3.96 -41.37 -66.23
CA THR A 12 4.68 -42.64 -66.39
C THR A 12 4.13 -43.46 -67.57
N GLY A 13 2.82 -43.42 -67.81
CA GLY A 13 2.18 -44.12 -68.93
C GLY A 13 2.50 -43.49 -70.29
N ALA A 14 2.49 -42.16 -70.40
CA ALA A 14 2.77 -41.48 -71.66
C ALA A 14 4.24 -41.64 -72.09
N ALA A 15 5.19 -41.55 -71.15
CA ALA A 15 6.59 -41.82 -71.43
C ALA A 15 6.81 -43.30 -71.80
N ALA A 16 6.23 -44.24 -71.06
CA ALA A 16 6.36 -45.67 -71.36
C ALA A 16 5.78 -46.05 -72.74
N VAL A 17 4.65 -45.45 -73.15
CA VAL A 17 4.04 -45.66 -74.48
C VAL A 17 4.92 -45.09 -75.60
N LEU A 18 5.56 -43.96 -75.36
CA LEU A 18 6.45 -43.30 -76.32
C LEU A 18 7.82 -43.98 -76.42
N ILE A 19 8.29 -44.58 -75.32
CA ILE A 19 9.56 -45.30 -75.23
C ILE A 19 9.43 -46.70 -75.85
N GLY A 20 8.37 -47.46 -75.54
CA GLY A 20 8.16 -48.80 -76.10
C GLY A 20 9.33 -49.77 -75.80
N ASP A 21 9.83 -50.45 -76.84
CA ASP A 21 11.03 -51.30 -76.79
C ASP A 21 12.09 -50.76 -77.77
N PRO A 22 12.90 -49.75 -77.35
CA PRO A 22 13.80 -49.03 -78.25
C PRO A 22 14.90 -49.92 -78.87
N ALA A 23 15.29 -51.01 -78.19
CA ALA A 23 16.37 -51.88 -78.62
C ALA A 23 16.08 -52.57 -79.96
N LYS A 24 14.79 -52.78 -80.31
CA LYS A 24 14.35 -53.33 -81.61
C LYS A 24 14.72 -52.46 -82.80
N PHE A 25 14.98 -51.16 -82.55
CA PHE A 25 15.35 -50.20 -83.58
C PHE A 25 16.87 -50.04 -83.70
N GLY A 26 17.67 -50.92 -83.10
CA GLY A 26 19.12 -50.83 -83.19
C GLY A 26 19.80 -52.11 -83.58
N ARG A 27 20.94 -51.96 -84.25
CA ARG A 27 21.87 -53.05 -84.52
C ARG A 27 23.30 -52.59 -84.27
N VAL A 28 24.17 -53.53 -83.92
CA VAL A 28 25.59 -53.27 -83.72
C VAL A 28 26.36 -54.06 -84.76
N ALA A 29 27.23 -53.40 -85.52
CA ALA A 29 28.11 -54.06 -86.48
C ALA A 29 29.29 -54.73 -85.79
N GLU A 30 29.98 -55.64 -86.48
CA GLU A 30 31.13 -56.39 -85.96
C GLU A 30 32.31 -55.49 -85.52
N ASP A 31 32.39 -54.29 -86.09
CA ASP A 31 33.37 -53.24 -85.74
C ASP A 31 33.01 -52.44 -84.48
N GLY A 32 31.86 -52.73 -83.84
CA GLY A 32 31.36 -52.03 -82.65
C GLY A 32 30.60 -50.73 -82.94
N THR A 33 30.32 -50.43 -84.21
CA THR A 33 29.48 -49.28 -84.60
C THR A 33 28.00 -49.61 -84.38
N VAL A 34 27.30 -48.76 -83.64
CA VAL A 34 25.87 -48.86 -83.38
C VAL A 34 25.10 -48.07 -84.44
N TYR A 35 24.08 -48.69 -85.01
CA TYR A 35 23.17 -48.12 -85.99
C TYR A 35 21.76 -48.08 -85.42
N VAL A 36 21.02 -47.01 -85.73
CA VAL A 36 19.57 -46.97 -85.58
C VAL A 36 18.91 -47.32 -86.91
N ILE A 37 17.95 -48.22 -86.86
CA ILE A 37 17.16 -48.67 -88.01
C ILE A 37 16.04 -47.64 -88.22
N THR A 38 16.02 -47.02 -89.39
CA THR A 38 14.96 -46.07 -89.78
C THR A 38 14.30 -46.52 -91.09
N PRO A 39 13.07 -46.06 -91.40
CA PRO A 39 12.41 -46.39 -92.67
C PRO A 39 13.21 -45.96 -93.91
N THR A 40 14.07 -44.95 -93.77
CA THR A 40 14.94 -44.43 -94.82
C THR A 40 16.30 -45.14 -94.92
N GLY A 41 16.54 -46.15 -94.07
CA GLY A 41 17.79 -46.91 -93.99
C GLY A 41 18.48 -46.79 -92.63
N ASP A 42 19.54 -47.57 -92.43
CA ASP A 42 20.27 -47.58 -91.17
C ASP A 42 21.17 -46.35 -91.03
N ARG A 43 21.08 -45.65 -89.90
CA ARG A 43 21.90 -44.47 -89.59
C ARG A 43 22.89 -44.81 -88.48
N ALA A 44 24.19 -44.62 -88.73
CA ALA A 44 25.20 -44.77 -87.69
C ALA A 44 24.99 -43.71 -86.59
N VAL A 45 24.87 -44.13 -85.34
CA VAL A 45 24.69 -43.22 -84.18
C VAL A 45 25.96 -43.10 -83.33
N GLY A 46 26.96 -43.93 -83.60
CA GLY A 46 28.29 -43.88 -83.00
C GLY A 46 28.78 -45.26 -82.56
N SER A 47 29.96 -45.30 -81.97
CA SER A 47 30.58 -46.52 -81.43
C SER A 47 30.85 -46.35 -79.94
N TYR A 48 30.83 -47.45 -79.17
CA TYR A 48 31.24 -47.44 -77.76
C TYR A 48 32.40 -48.42 -77.54
N PRO A 49 33.66 -47.96 -77.73
CA PRO A 49 34.84 -48.84 -77.73
C PRO A 49 35.05 -49.54 -76.39
N GLY A 50 35.46 -50.81 -76.44
CA GLY A 50 35.80 -51.59 -75.25
C GLY A 50 34.62 -52.13 -74.45
N LYS A 51 33.42 -52.16 -75.04
CA LYS A 51 32.17 -52.63 -74.42
C LYS A 51 31.48 -53.68 -75.27
N SER A 52 30.63 -54.50 -74.65
CA SER A 52 29.88 -55.51 -75.41
C SER A 52 28.87 -54.84 -76.35
N PRO A 53 28.45 -55.51 -77.44
CA PRO A 53 27.41 -54.99 -78.32
C PRO A 53 26.11 -54.61 -77.59
N GLU A 54 25.72 -55.40 -76.59
CA GLU A 54 24.54 -55.14 -75.76
C GLU A 54 24.70 -53.87 -74.90
N GLU A 55 25.88 -53.67 -74.28
CA GLU A 55 26.17 -52.48 -73.48
C GLU A 55 26.24 -51.21 -74.34
N ALA A 56 26.84 -51.32 -75.54
CA ALA A 56 26.89 -50.24 -76.51
C ALA A 56 25.49 -49.84 -76.97
N LEU A 57 24.65 -50.83 -77.32
CA LEU A 57 23.26 -50.62 -77.71
C LEU A 57 22.46 -49.94 -76.58
N ALA A 58 22.55 -50.46 -75.35
CA ALA A 58 21.84 -49.93 -74.19
C ALA A 58 22.21 -48.46 -73.89
N TYR A 59 23.47 -48.07 -74.10
CA TYR A 59 23.91 -46.67 -73.93
C TYR A 59 23.19 -45.71 -74.89
N PHE A 60 23.05 -46.09 -76.17
CA PHE A 60 22.34 -45.27 -77.16
C PHE A 60 20.82 -45.36 -77.03
N VAL A 61 20.28 -46.47 -76.52
CA VAL A 61 18.87 -46.58 -76.11
C VAL A 61 18.54 -45.59 -74.99
N LYS A 62 19.37 -45.52 -73.96
CA LYS A 62 19.17 -44.58 -72.85
C LYS A 62 19.14 -43.11 -73.29
N LYS A 63 19.92 -42.76 -74.33
CA LYS A 63 19.88 -41.42 -74.93
C LYS A 63 18.52 -41.13 -75.56
N PHE A 64 17.94 -42.09 -76.25
CA PHE A 64 16.58 -41.97 -76.80
C PHE A 64 15.53 -41.85 -75.68
N GLU A 65 15.58 -42.72 -74.67
CA GLU A 65 14.64 -42.72 -73.54
C GLU A 65 14.61 -41.38 -72.80
N MET A 66 15.76 -40.72 -72.69
CA MET A 66 15.88 -39.40 -72.07
C MET A 66 15.09 -38.35 -72.86
N VAL A 67 15.27 -38.26 -74.19
CA VAL A 67 14.55 -37.31 -75.04
C VAL A 67 13.06 -37.63 -75.11
N ALA A 68 12.71 -38.92 -75.18
CA ALA A 68 11.35 -39.41 -75.10
C ALA A 68 10.65 -38.96 -73.80
N SER A 69 11.33 -39.09 -72.66
CA SER A 69 10.82 -38.64 -71.37
C SER A 69 10.64 -37.12 -71.31
N GLU A 70 11.53 -36.35 -71.94
CA GLU A 70 11.39 -34.88 -72.03
C GLU A 70 10.15 -34.47 -72.85
N VAL A 71 9.88 -35.15 -73.97
CA VAL A 71 8.68 -34.92 -74.80
C VAL A 71 7.40 -35.25 -74.00
N ALA A 72 7.38 -36.39 -73.31
CA ALA A 72 6.25 -36.78 -72.47
C ALA A 72 6.01 -35.78 -71.32
N LEU A 73 7.08 -35.35 -70.65
CA LEU A 73 7.01 -34.35 -69.58
C LEU A 73 6.50 -33.00 -70.10
N LEU A 74 6.96 -32.56 -71.27
CA LEU A 74 6.48 -31.32 -71.89
C LEU A 74 4.97 -31.38 -72.13
N ALA A 75 4.47 -32.46 -72.72
CA ALA A 75 3.04 -32.66 -72.93
C ALA A 75 2.25 -32.65 -71.60
N ALA A 76 2.75 -33.30 -70.55
CA ALA A 76 2.10 -33.29 -69.24
C ALA A 76 2.09 -31.90 -68.57
N ARG A 77 3.16 -31.12 -68.72
CA ARG A 77 3.23 -29.73 -68.20
C ARG A 77 2.26 -28.80 -68.92
N ILE A 78 2.07 -28.98 -70.22
CA ILE A 78 1.07 -28.24 -71.01
C ILE A 78 -0.34 -28.61 -70.55
N ARG A 79 -0.68 -29.91 -70.51
CA ARG A 79 -2.00 -30.42 -70.06
C ARG A 79 -2.38 -29.95 -68.65
N SER A 80 -1.41 -29.88 -67.74
CA SER A 80 -1.61 -29.43 -66.36
C SER A 80 -1.60 -27.91 -66.18
N GLY A 81 -1.47 -27.13 -67.25
CA GLY A 81 -1.35 -25.68 -67.22
C GLY A 81 -0.12 -25.19 -66.44
N ALA A 82 0.90 -26.03 -66.28
CA ALA A 82 2.12 -25.74 -65.51
C ALA A 82 3.23 -25.08 -66.34
N MET A 83 2.93 -24.69 -67.58
CA MET A 83 3.89 -24.12 -68.51
C MET A 83 3.26 -22.94 -69.26
N VAL A 84 4.06 -21.91 -69.50
CA VAL A 84 3.65 -20.76 -70.31
C VAL A 84 3.59 -21.19 -71.79
N PRO A 85 2.55 -20.81 -72.55
CA PRO A 85 2.42 -21.21 -73.95
C PRO A 85 3.61 -20.84 -74.84
N SER A 86 4.18 -19.63 -74.69
CA SER A 86 5.38 -19.20 -75.43
C SER A 86 6.58 -20.11 -75.17
N ASP A 87 6.85 -20.39 -73.89
CA ASP A 87 7.96 -21.24 -73.47
C ASP A 87 7.76 -22.68 -73.98
N ALA A 88 6.50 -23.12 -74.07
CA ALA A 88 6.16 -24.44 -74.61
C ALA A 88 6.49 -24.52 -76.11
N HIS A 89 6.19 -23.48 -76.89
CA HIS A 89 6.59 -23.42 -78.30
C HIS A 89 8.12 -23.42 -78.48
N GLU A 90 8.86 -22.68 -77.64
CA GLU A 90 10.32 -22.70 -77.65
C GLU A 90 10.88 -24.09 -77.30
N ALA A 91 10.31 -24.75 -76.28
CA ALA A 91 10.70 -26.09 -75.89
C ALA A 91 10.44 -27.12 -77.00
N VAL A 92 9.31 -27.00 -77.72
CA VAL A 92 9.05 -27.83 -78.90
C VAL A 92 10.13 -27.63 -79.96
N ASN A 93 10.49 -26.39 -80.29
CA ASN A 93 11.53 -26.12 -81.29
C ASN A 93 12.90 -26.67 -80.88
N LYS A 94 13.26 -26.56 -79.60
CA LYS A 94 14.51 -27.12 -79.08
C LYS A 94 14.51 -28.65 -79.17
N LEU A 95 13.43 -29.30 -78.74
CA LEU A 95 13.31 -30.76 -78.81
C LEU A 95 13.29 -31.23 -80.26
N ARG A 96 12.73 -30.46 -81.20
CA ARG A 96 12.77 -30.78 -82.63
C ARG A 96 14.19 -30.87 -83.16
N ASN A 97 15.04 -29.90 -82.81
CA ASN A 97 16.46 -29.92 -83.16
C ASN A 97 17.19 -31.06 -82.44
N GLN A 98 16.90 -31.28 -81.16
CA GLN A 98 17.52 -32.34 -80.36
C GLN A 98 17.20 -33.74 -80.90
N ILE A 99 15.98 -33.99 -81.37
CA ILE A 99 15.57 -35.25 -82.02
C ILE A 99 16.24 -35.41 -83.38
N LYS A 100 16.31 -34.34 -84.19
CA LYS A 100 16.96 -34.36 -85.51
C LYS A 100 18.42 -34.82 -85.41
N ASP A 101 19.14 -34.26 -84.45
CA ASP A 101 20.58 -34.51 -84.23
C ASP A 101 20.82 -35.64 -83.20
N LEU A 102 19.78 -36.37 -82.80
CA LEU A 102 19.87 -37.40 -81.77
C LEU A 102 20.65 -38.61 -82.26
N ASN A 103 21.84 -38.79 -81.69
CA ASN A 103 22.60 -40.02 -81.77
C ASN A 103 22.10 -41.00 -80.69
N GLY A 104 20.97 -41.65 -80.96
CA GLY A 104 20.30 -42.59 -80.05
C GLY A 104 19.55 -43.69 -80.81
N VAL A 105 19.28 -44.79 -80.12
CA VAL A 105 18.60 -45.97 -80.67
C VAL A 105 17.18 -46.06 -80.13
N GLY A 106 16.18 -46.00 -81.02
CA GLY A 106 14.77 -46.08 -80.68
C GLY A 106 13.89 -45.69 -81.85
N ASP A 107 12.58 -45.61 -81.62
CA ASP A 107 11.61 -45.18 -82.63
C ASP A 107 11.62 -43.65 -82.81
N LEU A 108 12.59 -43.17 -83.60
CA LEU A 108 12.79 -41.73 -83.84
C LEU A 108 11.64 -41.09 -84.63
N GLU A 109 10.96 -41.87 -85.48
CA GLU A 109 9.83 -41.40 -86.27
C GLU A 109 8.59 -41.18 -85.40
N ASN A 110 8.27 -42.14 -84.51
CA ASN A 110 7.19 -41.99 -83.55
C ASN A 110 7.48 -40.87 -82.53
N LEU A 111 8.74 -40.74 -82.09
CA LEU A 111 9.17 -39.64 -81.21
C LEU A 111 8.99 -38.27 -81.87
N SER A 112 9.42 -38.11 -83.13
CA SER A 112 9.24 -36.88 -83.91
C SER A 112 7.75 -36.59 -84.17
N SER A 113 6.98 -37.60 -84.58
CA SER A 113 5.53 -37.48 -84.81
C SER A 113 4.78 -37.10 -83.54
N SER A 114 5.20 -37.60 -82.39
CA SER A 114 4.62 -37.26 -81.10
C SER A 114 4.95 -35.82 -80.67
N LEU A 115 6.15 -35.34 -80.97
CA LEU A 115 6.53 -33.94 -80.75
C LEU A 115 5.69 -32.99 -81.62
N GLU A 116 5.44 -33.32 -82.89
CA GLU A 116 4.64 -32.47 -83.80
C GLU A 116 3.15 -32.38 -83.40
N LYS A 117 2.66 -33.26 -82.52
CA LYS A 117 1.33 -33.14 -81.91
C LYS A 117 1.29 -32.13 -80.76
N ILE A 118 2.43 -31.78 -80.17
CA ILE A 118 2.49 -30.88 -79.00
C ILE A 118 2.00 -29.46 -79.31
N PRO A 119 2.31 -28.81 -80.46
CA PRO A 119 1.75 -27.51 -80.80
C PRO A 119 0.22 -27.41 -80.67
N ALA A 120 -0.51 -28.45 -81.11
CA ALA A 120 -1.98 -28.50 -80.95
C ALA A 120 -2.39 -28.57 -79.47
N LEU A 121 -1.67 -29.35 -78.65
CA LEU A 121 -1.90 -29.44 -77.20
C LEU A 121 -1.67 -28.08 -76.50
N ILE A 122 -0.74 -27.25 -76.98
CA ILE A 122 -0.50 -25.91 -76.42
C ILE A 122 -1.76 -25.05 -76.58
N SER A 123 -2.34 -25.01 -77.79
CA SER A 123 -3.57 -24.26 -78.06
C SER A 123 -4.78 -24.85 -77.31
N GLU A 124 -4.92 -26.18 -77.27
CA GLU A 124 -6.02 -26.86 -76.57
C GLU A 124 -6.02 -26.59 -75.06
N HIS A 125 -4.83 -26.55 -74.44
CA HIS A 125 -4.68 -26.39 -72.99
C HIS A 125 -4.24 -24.98 -72.54
N GLU A 126 -4.22 -23.98 -73.43
CA GLU A 126 -3.95 -22.59 -73.06
C GLU A 126 -4.92 -22.09 -71.98
N GLY A 127 -6.20 -22.44 -72.12
CA GLY A 127 -7.23 -22.14 -71.11
C GLY A 127 -6.92 -22.75 -69.73
N ALA A 128 -6.29 -23.94 -69.67
CA ALA A 128 -5.89 -24.56 -68.41
C ALA A 128 -4.76 -23.79 -67.71
N TYR A 129 -3.79 -23.26 -68.47
CA TYR A 129 -2.75 -22.39 -67.93
C TYR A 129 -3.34 -21.08 -67.39
N ILE A 130 -4.22 -20.42 -68.15
CA ILE A 130 -4.89 -19.17 -67.72
C ILE A 130 -5.69 -19.41 -66.44
N ALA A 131 -6.51 -20.47 -66.40
CA ALA A 131 -7.30 -20.83 -65.23
C ALA A 131 -6.42 -21.10 -63.99
N LYS A 132 -5.32 -21.85 -64.15
CA LYS A 132 -4.37 -22.12 -63.06
C LYS A 132 -3.70 -20.85 -62.55
N LYS A 133 -3.25 -19.98 -63.46
CA LYS A 133 -2.63 -18.69 -63.10
C LYS A 133 -3.62 -17.76 -62.38
N ALA A 134 -4.87 -17.71 -62.84
CA ALA A 134 -5.95 -16.97 -62.19
C ALA A 134 -6.25 -17.53 -60.79
N ALA A 135 -6.36 -18.86 -60.65
CA ALA A 135 -6.58 -19.50 -59.35
C ALA A 135 -5.43 -19.23 -58.36
N GLN A 136 -4.17 -19.33 -58.80
CA GLN A 136 -3.01 -18.99 -57.96
C GLN A 136 -2.96 -17.50 -57.60
N ALA A 137 -3.36 -16.61 -58.50
CA ALA A 137 -3.47 -15.18 -58.20
C ALA A 137 -4.57 -14.92 -57.16
N ALA A 138 -5.75 -15.51 -57.34
CA ALA A 138 -6.87 -15.39 -56.41
C ALA A 138 -6.53 -15.95 -55.02
N GLU A 139 -5.87 -17.10 -54.94
CA GLU A 139 -5.44 -17.69 -53.67
C GLU A 139 -4.41 -16.80 -52.94
N ARG A 140 -3.43 -16.26 -53.68
CA ARG A 140 -2.45 -15.32 -53.09
C ARG A 140 -3.14 -14.07 -52.57
N GLU A 141 -4.11 -13.53 -53.30
CA GLU A 141 -4.87 -12.36 -52.87
C GLU A 141 -5.74 -12.66 -51.64
N ALA A 142 -6.43 -13.80 -51.62
CA ALA A 142 -7.19 -14.25 -50.46
C ALA A 142 -6.32 -14.36 -49.21
N ARG A 143 -5.14 -14.99 -49.32
CA ARG A 143 -4.17 -15.09 -48.22
C ARG A 143 -3.68 -13.71 -47.73
N LYS A 144 -3.51 -12.74 -48.64
CA LYS A 144 -3.15 -11.36 -48.27
C LYS A 144 -4.27 -10.67 -47.50
N VAL A 145 -5.52 -10.80 -47.95
CA VAL A 145 -6.70 -10.24 -47.30
C VAL A 145 -6.88 -10.83 -45.90
N GLU A 146 -6.76 -12.15 -45.75
CA GLU A 146 -6.84 -12.84 -44.46
C GLU A 146 -5.72 -12.38 -43.50
N ALA A 147 -4.47 -12.30 -43.99
CA ALA A 147 -3.35 -11.82 -43.19
C ALA A 147 -3.53 -10.36 -42.75
N ALA A 148 -4.09 -9.51 -43.62
CA ALA A 148 -4.42 -8.13 -43.29
C ALA A 148 -5.52 -8.05 -42.23
N ALA A 149 -6.57 -8.87 -42.34
CA ALA A 149 -7.65 -8.93 -41.36
C ALA A 149 -7.15 -9.42 -39.97
N ILE A 150 -6.24 -10.40 -39.93
CA ILE A 150 -5.62 -10.86 -38.67
C ILE A 150 -4.85 -9.72 -38.00
N LYS A 151 -3.98 -9.03 -38.76
CA LYS A 151 -3.19 -7.92 -38.21
C LYS A 151 -4.05 -6.72 -37.83
N GLU A 152 -5.09 -6.42 -38.59
CA GLU A 152 -6.05 -5.36 -38.24
C GLU A 152 -6.78 -5.68 -36.93
N LYS A 153 -7.21 -6.93 -36.69
CA LYS A 153 -7.81 -7.33 -35.41
C LYS A 153 -6.86 -7.12 -34.23
N ILE A 154 -5.59 -7.48 -34.38
CA ILE A 154 -4.55 -7.26 -33.35
C ILE A 154 -4.39 -5.76 -33.06
N VAL A 155 -4.35 -4.93 -34.10
CA VAL A 155 -4.21 -3.48 -33.97
C VAL A 155 -5.44 -2.87 -33.30
N ALA A 156 -6.65 -3.23 -33.75
CA ALA A 156 -7.90 -2.73 -33.20
C ALA A 156 -8.06 -3.07 -31.72
N GLU A 157 -7.68 -4.30 -31.32
CA GLU A 157 -7.70 -4.69 -29.92
C GLU A 157 -6.68 -3.86 -29.11
N ALA A 158 -5.45 -3.70 -29.59
CA ALA A 158 -4.46 -2.85 -28.93
C ALA A 158 -4.90 -1.39 -28.80
N GLU A 159 -5.61 -0.85 -29.80
CA GLU A 159 -6.20 0.49 -29.79
C GLU A 159 -7.29 0.62 -28.71
N SER A 160 -8.16 -0.39 -28.56
CA SER A 160 -9.19 -0.41 -27.51
C SER A 160 -8.62 -0.42 -26.07
N LEU A 161 -7.39 -0.92 -25.92
CA LEU A 161 -6.73 -1.08 -24.63
C LEU A 161 -5.90 0.14 -24.20
N VAL A 162 -5.76 1.16 -25.05
CA VAL A 162 -4.93 2.35 -24.78
C VAL A 162 -5.32 3.06 -23.50
N ASP A 163 -6.63 3.13 -23.22
CA ASP A 163 -7.17 3.87 -22.10
C ASP A 163 -7.42 3.05 -20.83
N SER A 164 -7.16 1.74 -20.90
CA SER A 164 -7.37 0.83 -19.79
C SER A 164 -6.50 1.18 -18.58
N VAL A 165 -7.13 1.15 -17.39
CA VAL A 165 -6.46 1.29 -16.09
C VAL A 165 -6.16 -0.05 -15.42
N ALA A 166 -6.55 -1.17 -16.06
CA ALA A 166 -6.21 -2.52 -15.60
C ALA A 166 -4.75 -2.84 -15.95
N TRP A 167 -3.80 -2.14 -15.31
CA TRP A 167 -2.39 -2.07 -15.72
C TRP A 167 -1.74 -3.45 -15.91
N LYS A 168 -1.93 -4.38 -14.96
CA LYS A 168 -1.31 -5.70 -14.98
C LYS A 168 -1.87 -6.58 -16.10
N VAL A 169 -3.20 -6.68 -16.18
CA VAL A 169 -3.91 -7.49 -17.17
C VAL A 169 -3.66 -6.96 -18.58
N THR A 170 -3.77 -5.65 -18.77
CA THR A 170 -3.55 -5.00 -20.08
C THR A 170 -2.10 -5.12 -20.53
N THR A 171 -1.13 -5.03 -19.62
CA THR A 171 0.29 -5.27 -19.96
C THR A 171 0.51 -6.71 -20.44
N ALA A 172 -0.12 -7.70 -19.79
CA ALA A 172 -0.04 -9.09 -20.23
C ALA A 172 -0.68 -9.27 -21.62
N ARG A 173 -1.88 -8.71 -21.83
CA ARG A 173 -2.58 -8.82 -23.10
C ARG A 173 -1.83 -8.16 -24.27
N LEU A 174 -1.27 -6.96 -24.07
CA LEU A 174 -0.46 -6.29 -25.10
C LEU A 174 0.83 -7.08 -25.44
N LYS A 175 1.37 -7.89 -24.52
CA LYS A 175 2.47 -8.80 -24.82
C LYS A 175 2.02 -9.97 -25.68
N GLU A 176 0.87 -10.57 -25.36
CA GLU A 176 0.29 -11.63 -26.19
C GLU A 176 0.02 -11.14 -27.62
N LEU A 177 -0.59 -9.97 -27.77
CA LEU A 177 -0.84 -9.35 -29.07
C LEU A 177 0.43 -9.11 -29.88
N LEU A 178 1.56 -8.80 -29.22
CA LEU A 178 2.86 -8.69 -29.88
C LEU A 178 3.37 -10.05 -30.38
N GLU A 179 3.17 -11.12 -29.62
CA GLU A 179 3.54 -12.47 -30.05
C GLU A 179 2.63 -12.95 -31.19
N ASP A 180 1.33 -12.65 -31.13
CA ASP A 180 0.38 -12.92 -32.21
C ASP A 180 0.74 -12.16 -33.48
N TRP A 181 1.18 -10.90 -33.36
CA TRP A 181 1.68 -10.10 -34.48
C TRP A 181 2.88 -10.76 -35.16
N LYS A 182 3.83 -11.29 -34.38
CA LYS A 182 5.03 -11.97 -34.91
C LYS A 182 4.69 -13.27 -35.64
N LYS A 183 3.67 -13.99 -35.19
CA LYS A 183 3.19 -15.24 -35.80
C LYS A 183 2.34 -14.99 -37.05
N ALA A 184 1.70 -13.83 -37.15
CA ALA A 184 0.84 -13.49 -38.27
C ALA A 184 1.63 -13.43 -39.60
N PRO A 185 1.03 -13.87 -40.74
CA PRO A 185 1.70 -13.86 -42.03
C PRO A 185 2.24 -12.48 -42.43
N ARG A 186 3.34 -12.46 -43.19
CA ARG A 186 3.93 -11.21 -43.70
C ARG A 186 3.04 -10.62 -44.79
N LEU A 187 2.86 -9.31 -44.72
CA LEU A 187 2.12 -8.52 -45.71
C LEU A 187 3.08 -7.73 -46.60
N ASP A 188 2.52 -7.09 -47.62
CA ASP A 188 3.22 -6.07 -48.37
C ASP A 188 3.75 -4.97 -47.43
N LYS A 189 5.01 -4.58 -47.61
CA LYS A 189 5.77 -3.72 -46.70
C LYS A 189 5.02 -2.45 -46.29
N LYS A 190 4.29 -1.83 -47.21
CA LYS A 190 3.53 -0.59 -46.98
C LYS A 190 2.39 -0.79 -45.96
N VAL A 191 1.60 -1.85 -46.14
CA VAL A 191 0.47 -2.18 -45.26
C VAL A 191 0.99 -2.61 -43.89
N ASP A 192 1.99 -3.48 -43.87
CA ASP A 192 2.60 -3.98 -42.63
C ASP A 192 3.16 -2.84 -41.77
N THR A 193 3.87 -1.89 -42.39
CA THR A 193 4.43 -0.72 -41.70
C THR A 193 3.35 0.19 -41.12
N ALA A 194 2.25 0.40 -41.84
CA ALA A 194 1.15 1.25 -41.38
C ALA A 194 0.44 0.65 -40.15
N LEU A 195 0.14 -0.65 -40.21
CA LEU A 195 -0.46 -1.40 -39.11
C LEU A 195 0.49 -1.48 -37.90
N TRP A 196 1.78 -1.76 -38.14
CA TRP A 196 2.79 -1.79 -37.08
C TRP A 196 2.90 -0.44 -36.36
N LYS A 197 2.87 0.67 -37.11
CA LYS A 197 2.91 2.02 -36.54
C LYS A 197 1.71 2.27 -35.61
N ARG A 198 0.50 1.86 -36.00
CA ARG A 198 -0.71 1.95 -35.15
C ARG A 198 -0.56 1.11 -33.89
N PHE A 199 -0.23 -0.17 -34.03
CA PHE A 199 -0.03 -1.10 -32.91
C PHE A 199 1.03 -0.59 -31.92
N SER A 200 2.21 -0.22 -32.42
CA SER A 200 3.31 0.29 -31.60
C SER A 200 2.95 1.61 -30.91
N SER A 201 2.22 2.51 -31.60
CA SER A 201 1.73 3.75 -31.00
C SER A 201 0.80 3.49 -29.82
N SER A 202 -0.19 2.59 -29.98
CA SER A 202 -1.13 2.21 -28.92
C SER A 202 -0.41 1.67 -27.69
N ARG A 203 0.50 0.72 -27.90
CA ARG A 203 1.32 0.17 -26.80
C ARG A 203 2.16 1.24 -26.12
N ASN A 204 2.83 2.11 -26.88
CA ASN A 204 3.68 3.16 -26.32
C ASN A 204 2.88 4.18 -25.50
N LYS A 205 1.66 4.54 -25.94
CA LYS A 205 0.76 5.42 -25.19
C LYS A 205 0.36 4.80 -23.85
N PHE A 206 -0.06 3.53 -23.85
CA PHE A 206 -0.37 2.79 -22.63
C PHE A 206 0.84 2.69 -21.69
N ASP A 207 2.01 2.27 -22.20
CA ASP A 207 3.24 2.12 -21.41
C ASP A 207 3.71 3.46 -20.81
N LYS A 208 3.53 4.59 -21.53
CA LYS A 208 3.80 5.94 -21.01
C LYS A 208 2.87 6.26 -19.85
N ARG A 209 1.56 6.06 -20.01
CA ARG A 209 0.57 6.30 -18.93
C ARG A 209 0.81 5.44 -17.71
N ARG A 210 1.09 4.14 -17.90
CA ARG A 210 1.41 3.22 -16.81
C ARG A 210 2.61 3.74 -16.00
N ARG A 211 3.69 4.14 -16.68
CA ARG A 211 4.88 4.69 -16.03
C ARG A 211 4.58 5.97 -15.24
N VAL A 212 3.83 6.90 -15.83
CA VAL A 212 3.44 8.15 -15.14
C VAL A 212 2.59 7.84 -13.92
N HIS A 213 1.60 6.95 -14.03
CA HIS A 213 0.73 6.57 -12.92
C HIS A 213 1.53 5.99 -11.74
N PHE A 214 2.40 5.01 -11.98
CA PHE A 214 3.19 4.40 -10.91
C PHE A 214 4.30 5.33 -10.38
N ALA A 215 4.83 6.24 -11.19
CA ALA A 215 5.74 7.27 -10.72
C ALA A 215 5.03 8.27 -9.78
N ASN A 216 3.81 8.67 -10.12
CA ASN A 216 3.00 9.55 -9.27
C ASN A 216 2.65 8.87 -7.94
N LEU A 217 2.21 7.60 -7.99
CA LEU A 217 1.93 6.82 -6.77
C LEU A 217 3.18 6.64 -5.90
N ASP A 218 4.33 6.37 -6.50
CA ASP A 218 5.59 6.28 -5.76
C ASP A 218 6.00 7.63 -5.14
N GLY A 219 5.81 8.73 -5.87
CA GLY A 219 6.03 10.09 -5.37
C GLY A 219 5.11 10.44 -4.19
N GLU A 220 3.81 10.13 -4.30
CA GLU A 220 2.83 10.32 -3.23
C GLU A 220 3.20 9.50 -1.99
N HIS A 221 3.50 8.21 -2.16
CA HIS A 221 3.93 7.35 -1.05
C HIS A 221 5.22 7.86 -0.38
N LYS A 222 6.18 8.39 -1.13
CA LYS A 222 7.39 9.01 -0.57
C LYS A 222 7.07 10.26 0.24
N SER A 223 6.20 11.13 -0.27
CA SER A 223 5.78 12.33 0.45
C SER A 223 5.08 11.98 1.78
N ILE A 224 4.18 11.00 1.76
CA ILE A 224 3.51 10.48 2.96
C ILE A 224 4.53 9.90 3.95
N ALA A 225 5.48 9.10 3.48
CA ALA A 225 6.51 8.51 4.33
C ALA A 225 7.39 9.58 4.99
N VAL A 226 7.76 10.64 4.27
CA VAL A 226 8.52 11.77 4.84
C VAL A 226 7.70 12.50 5.91
N ALA A 227 6.43 12.82 5.64
CA ALA A 227 5.57 13.46 6.62
C ALA A 227 5.41 12.61 7.90
N LYS A 228 5.19 11.30 7.74
CA LYS A 228 5.10 10.36 8.86
C LYS A 228 6.43 10.23 9.61
N GLU A 229 7.57 10.17 8.93
CA GLU A 229 8.88 10.13 9.58
C GLU A 229 9.11 11.36 10.48
N LEU A 230 8.69 12.56 10.05
CA LEU A 230 8.77 13.76 10.89
C LEU A 230 7.92 13.63 12.16
N ILE A 231 6.69 13.12 12.02
CA ILE A 231 5.79 12.85 13.15
C ILE A 231 6.41 11.84 14.13
N VAL A 232 7.00 10.77 13.61
CA VAL A 232 7.65 9.73 14.42
C VAL A 232 8.87 10.30 15.15
N LYS A 233 9.74 11.04 14.46
CA LYS A 233 10.93 11.65 15.08
C LYS A 233 10.56 12.60 16.22
N GLU A 234 9.48 13.36 16.06
CA GLU A 234 8.99 14.22 17.12
C GLU A 234 8.38 13.43 18.28
N ALA A 235 7.62 12.36 17.99
CA ALA A 235 7.12 11.46 19.03
C ALA A 235 8.28 10.84 19.84
N GLU A 236 9.34 10.40 19.17
CA GLU A 236 10.55 9.82 19.78
C GLU A 236 11.27 10.82 20.68
N SER A 237 11.40 12.09 20.27
CA SER A 237 12.03 13.13 21.12
C SER A 237 11.21 13.45 22.38
N LEU A 238 9.89 13.25 22.32
CA LEU A 238 8.97 13.48 23.42
C LEU A 238 8.81 12.27 24.36
N ALA A 239 9.29 11.09 23.99
CA ALA A 239 9.04 9.83 24.69
C ALA A 239 9.48 9.85 26.18
N ASN A 240 10.52 10.62 26.51
CA ASN A 240 11.08 10.72 27.86
C ASN A 240 10.81 12.08 28.54
N SER A 241 9.95 12.91 27.94
CA SER A 241 9.60 14.22 28.51
C SER A 241 8.83 14.07 29.83
N LYS A 242 9.19 14.89 30.83
CA LYS A 242 8.49 14.97 32.12
C LYS A 242 7.43 16.08 32.16
N ASP A 243 7.28 16.86 31.10
CA ASP A 243 6.17 17.81 30.96
C ASP A 243 4.90 17.07 30.55
N TRP A 244 4.25 16.45 31.54
CA TRP A 244 3.17 15.49 31.34
C TRP A 244 1.95 16.06 30.61
N LEU A 245 1.60 17.32 30.86
CA LEU A 245 0.38 17.91 30.31
C LEU A 245 0.56 18.33 28.85
N ASN A 246 1.62 19.11 28.57
CA ASN A 246 1.86 19.61 27.22
C ASN A 246 2.28 18.48 26.28
N THR A 247 3.11 17.55 26.76
CA THR A 247 3.54 16.40 25.95
C THR A 247 2.36 15.48 25.61
N ALA A 248 1.43 15.24 26.54
CA ALA A 248 0.22 14.46 26.24
C ALA A 248 -0.67 15.13 25.18
N LYS A 249 -0.83 16.46 25.24
CA LYS A 249 -1.53 17.24 24.20
C LYS A 249 -0.81 17.14 22.86
N ARG A 250 0.54 17.18 22.87
CA ARG A 250 1.33 17.07 21.65
C ARG A 250 1.21 15.68 21.01
N PHE A 251 1.29 14.59 21.79
CA PHE A 251 1.04 13.23 21.28
C PHE A 251 -0.34 13.08 20.62
N LYS A 252 -1.38 13.76 21.16
CA LYS A 252 -2.70 13.79 20.52
C LYS A 252 -2.65 14.49 19.16
N SER A 253 -2.03 15.67 19.09
CA SER A 253 -1.84 16.40 17.82
C SER A 253 -1.04 15.60 16.80
N LEU A 254 0.02 14.90 17.22
CA LEU A 254 0.82 14.03 16.35
C LEU A 254 -0.01 12.85 15.81
N MET A 255 -0.88 12.27 16.62
CA MET A 255 -1.82 11.23 16.16
C MET A 255 -2.80 11.76 15.10
N ASP A 256 -3.28 12.99 15.28
CA ASP A 256 -4.20 13.62 14.33
C ASP A 256 -3.47 13.94 13.01
N GLN A 257 -2.24 14.46 13.07
CA GLN A 257 -1.38 14.63 11.89
C GLN A 257 -1.07 13.30 11.20
N TRP A 258 -0.83 12.23 11.96
CA TRP A 258 -0.59 10.90 11.41
C TRP A 258 -1.79 10.40 10.60
N LYS A 259 -2.99 10.56 11.14
CA LYS A 259 -4.25 10.21 10.46
C LYS A 259 -4.50 11.06 9.22
N ALA A 260 -4.19 12.36 9.28
CA ALA A 260 -4.36 13.29 8.17
C ALA A 260 -3.35 13.05 7.03
N SER A 261 -2.19 12.45 7.31
CA SER A 261 -1.12 12.19 6.33
C SER A 261 -1.47 11.11 5.29
N GLY A 262 -2.62 10.43 5.41
CA GLY A 262 -3.03 9.38 4.47
C GLY A 262 -2.27 8.06 4.63
N ARG A 263 -2.37 7.19 3.61
CA ARG A 263 -1.75 5.85 3.61
C ARG A 263 -0.64 5.78 2.57
N GLY A 264 0.55 5.39 3.03
CA GLY A 264 1.70 5.16 2.18
C GLY A 264 1.86 3.68 1.85
N LYS A 265 3.08 3.28 1.51
CA LYS A 265 3.42 1.87 1.30
C LYS A 265 3.29 1.10 2.61
N LYS A 266 2.48 0.03 2.62
CA LYS A 266 2.14 -0.79 3.81
C LYS A 266 3.35 -1.12 4.71
N SER A 267 4.47 -1.54 4.10
CA SER A 267 5.68 -1.91 4.84
C SER A 267 6.30 -0.72 5.59
N SER A 268 6.45 0.44 4.94
CA SER A 268 6.97 1.66 5.56
C SER A 268 6.02 2.20 6.61
N ASP A 269 4.72 2.26 6.31
CA ASP A 269 3.68 2.70 7.26
C ASP A 269 3.67 1.86 8.54
N THR A 270 3.82 0.53 8.42
CA THR A 270 3.85 -0.38 9.58
C THR A 270 5.07 -0.13 10.46
N ALA A 271 6.25 0.03 9.86
CA ALA A 271 7.49 0.29 10.60
C ALA A 271 7.42 1.63 11.35
N LEU A 272 6.96 2.68 10.68
CA LEU A 272 6.79 4.01 11.28
C LEU A 272 5.74 4.00 12.39
N TRP A 273 4.63 3.31 12.20
CA TRP A 273 3.59 3.18 13.21
C TRP A 273 4.09 2.51 14.48
N ASN A 274 4.86 1.43 14.35
CA ASN A 274 5.42 0.73 15.50
C ASN A 274 6.37 1.64 16.30
N ARG A 275 7.23 2.41 15.62
CA ARG A 275 8.10 3.40 16.28
C ARG A 275 7.30 4.47 17.03
N PHE A 276 6.28 5.04 16.38
CA PHE A 276 5.37 6.00 17.02
C PHE A 276 4.71 5.41 18.27
N LYS A 277 4.21 4.17 18.17
CA LYS A 277 3.55 3.45 19.26
C LYS A 277 4.50 3.21 20.44
N ILE A 278 5.73 2.77 20.17
CA ILE A 278 6.74 2.59 21.22
C ILE A 278 7.01 3.91 21.96
N ALA A 279 7.20 5.01 21.23
CA ALA A 279 7.43 6.33 21.82
C ALA A 279 6.24 6.80 22.67
N GLN A 280 5.01 6.63 22.16
CA GLN A 280 3.78 6.93 22.87
C GLN A 280 3.65 6.09 24.15
N ASP A 281 3.82 4.78 24.04
CA ASP A 281 3.64 3.85 25.15
C ASP A 281 4.68 4.07 26.24
N SER A 282 5.93 4.40 25.88
CA SER A 282 6.98 4.81 26.83
C SER A 282 6.55 6.02 27.67
N PHE A 283 6.10 7.10 27.01
CA PHE A 283 5.67 8.32 27.68
C PHE A 283 4.46 8.09 28.60
N PHE A 284 3.40 7.42 28.11
CA PHE A 284 2.19 7.20 28.90
C PHE A 284 2.41 6.21 30.04
N THR A 285 3.29 5.22 29.87
CA THR A 285 3.70 4.32 30.96
C THR A 285 4.42 5.10 32.06
N ALA A 286 5.39 5.95 31.70
CA ALA A 286 6.12 6.78 32.65
C ALA A 286 5.21 7.77 33.39
N LYS A 287 4.32 8.46 32.66
CA LYS A 287 3.33 9.38 33.24
C LYS A 287 2.39 8.68 34.20
N ASN A 288 1.87 7.50 33.83
CA ASN A 288 0.96 6.74 34.70
C ASN A 288 1.69 6.27 35.97
N SER A 289 2.95 5.81 35.85
CA SER A 289 3.77 5.45 37.02
C SER A 289 3.99 6.64 37.96
N ASP A 290 4.30 7.83 37.44
CA ASP A 290 4.44 9.05 38.26
C ASP A 290 3.13 9.43 38.95
N MET A 291 2.01 9.35 38.25
CA MET A 291 0.67 9.59 38.82
C MET A 291 0.35 8.61 39.95
N GLU A 292 0.61 7.32 39.78
CA GLU A 292 0.37 6.32 40.83
C GLU A 292 1.29 6.52 42.05
N LYS A 293 2.57 6.88 41.84
CA LYS A 293 3.48 7.24 42.93
C LYS A 293 2.96 8.45 43.73
N ARG A 294 2.51 9.51 43.04
CA ARG A 294 1.95 10.71 43.68
C ARG A 294 0.67 10.39 44.46
N LYS A 295 -0.22 9.56 43.92
CA LYS A 295 -1.41 9.10 44.63
C LYS A 295 -1.05 8.29 45.87
N GLY A 296 -0.11 7.34 45.77
CA GLY A 296 0.36 6.55 46.91
C GLY A 296 0.90 7.43 48.04
N SER A 297 1.78 8.39 47.70
CA SER A 297 2.30 9.36 48.68
C SER A 297 1.18 10.21 49.31
N MET A 298 0.18 10.61 48.51
CA MET A 298 -0.96 11.39 49.01
C MET A 298 -1.82 10.60 50.01
N VAL A 299 -2.04 9.30 49.77
CA VAL A 299 -2.77 8.39 50.68
C VAL A 299 -1.98 8.16 51.97
N GLU A 300 -0.67 7.92 51.87
CA GLU A 300 0.20 7.76 53.04
C GLU A 300 0.24 9.04 53.89
N ASN A 301 0.39 10.20 53.25
CA ASN A 301 0.34 11.50 53.92
C ASN A 301 -1.02 11.74 54.60
N LEU A 302 -2.12 11.32 53.98
CA LEU A 302 -3.44 11.45 54.58
C LEU A 302 -3.55 10.60 55.84
N SER A 303 -3.11 9.34 55.80
CA SER A 303 -3.12 8.45 56.97
C SER A 303 -2.29 9.02 58.13
N LYS A 304 -1.11 9.59 57.84
CA LYS A 304 -0.30 10.30 58.85
C LYS A 304 -1.03 11.50 59.45
N ARG A 305 -1.77 12.26 58.64
CA ARG A 305 -2.59 13.40 59.12
C ARG A 305 -3.75 12.93 59.99
N GLU A 306 -4.44 11.87 59.59
CA GLU A 306 -5.54 11.28 60.35
C GLU A 306 -5.05 10.77 61.73
N ALA A 307 -3.89 10.13 61.78
CA ALA A 307 -3.26 9.70 63.03
C ALA A 307 -2.94 10.88 63.97
N LEU A 308 -2.37 11.97 63.44
CA LEU A 308 -2.13 13.18 64.25
C LEU A 308 -3.41 13.83 64.74
N VAL A 309 -4.49 13.80 63.96
CA VAL A 309 -5.80 14.34 64.37
C VAL A 309 -6.36 13.58 65.58
N ALA A 310 -6.14 12.27 65.67
CA ALA A 310 -6.49 11.51 66.87
C ALA A 310 -5.67 11.97 68.09
N GLU A 311 -4.39 12.32 67.91
CA GLU A 311 -3.56 12.90 68.99
C GLU A 311 -4.03 14.29 69.42
N PHE A 312 -4.51 15.11 68.47
CA PHE A 312 -5.16 16.39 68.77
C PHE A 312 -6.46 16.17 69.56
N GLU A 313 -7.33 15.26 69.11
CA GLU A 313 -8.61 14.96 69.78
C GLU A 313 -8.38 14.45 71.21
N ALA A 314 -7.27 13.74 71.47
CA ALA A 314 -6.87 13.29 72.80
C ALA A 314 -6.39 14.41 73.76
N LEU A 315 -6.32 15.67 73.31
CA LEU A 315 -6.13 16.82 74.21
C LEU A 315 -7.41 17.16 74.99
N LEU A 316 -8.56 16.66 74.54
CA LEU A 316 -9.85 16.87 75.20
C LEU A 316 -10.16 15.75 76.21
N PRO A 317 -10.78 16.06 77.36
CA PRO A 317 -11.12 17.40 77.84
C PRO A 317 -9.89 18.16 78.36
N ILE A 318 -9.81 19.47 78.08
CA ILE A 318 -8.67 20.30 78.49
C ILE A 318 -8.89 20.78 79.93
N THR A 319 -8.06 20.30 80.85
CA THR A 319 -8.07 20.71 82.26
C THR A 319 -7.08 21.84 82.56
N ASP A 320 -5.92 21.85 81.91
CA ASP A 320 -4.92 22.93 81.99
C ASP A 320 -4.50 23.36 80.57
N PHE A 321 -4.71 24.64 80.26
CA PHE A 321 -4.46 25.20 78.93
C PHE A 321 -2.97 25.29 78.59
N LYS A 322 -2.06 25.46 79.56
CA LYS A 322 -0.62 25.63 79.29
C LYS A 322 0.03 24.38 78.69
N PRO A 323 -0.04 23.18 79.32
CA PRO A 323 0.51 21.96 78.72
C PRO A 323 -0.25 21.55 77.46
N ALA A 324 -1.57 21.79 77.40
CA ALA A 324 -2.37 21.52 76.20
C ALA A 324 -1.90 22.37 75.00
N LYS A 325 -1.70 23.68 75.20
CA LYS A 325 -1.21 24.60 74.16
C LYS A 325 0.20 24.22 73.67
N LYS A 326 1.10 23.85 74.57
CA LYS A 326 2.44 23.36 74.19
C LYS A 326 2.35 22.10 73.31
N LYS A 327 1.59 21.10 73.75
CA LYS A 327 1.41 19.84 73.00
C LYS A 327 0.68 20.07 71.67
N PHE A 328 -0.30 20.97 71.63
CA PHE A 328 -0.97 21.39 70.40
C PHE A 328 0.02 21.96 69.38
N ASN A 329 0.89 22.88 69.80
CA ASN A 329 1.92 23.46 68.93
C ASN A 329 2.89 22.39 68.39
N ASP A 330 3.35 21.48 69.26
CA ASP A 330 4.24 20.37 68.85
C ASP A 330 3.56 19.45 67.81
N LEU A 331 2.26 19.17 67.97
CA LEU A 331 1.47 18.40 67.00
C LEU A 331 1.26 19.18 65.70
N MET A 332 1.04 20.48 65.78
CA MET A 332 0.84 21.34 64.62
C MET A 332 2.10 21.41 63.75
N ASP A 333 3.28 21.49 64.38
CA ASP A 333 4.56 21.42 63.68
C ASP A 333 4.71 20.10 62.92
N LYS A 334 4.35 18.97 63.53
CA LYS A 334 4.36 17.65 62.86
C LYS A 334 3.34 17.61 61.72
N TYR A 335 2.15 18.14 61.93
CA TYR A 335 1.05 18.15 60.95
C TYR A 335 1.38 18.98 59.70
N GLN A 336 2.05 20.12 59.88
CA GLN A 336 2.49 20.98 58.79
C GLN A 336 3.62 20.37 57.96
N ARG A 337 4.49 19.55 58.57
CA ARG A 337 5.58 18.85 57.86
C ARG A 337 5.09 17.73 56.95
N ILE A 338 3.86 17.25 57.12
CA ILE A 338 3.29 16.24 56.23
C ILE A 338 3.02 16.86 54.86
N GLY A 339 3.49 16.18 53.81
CA GLY A 339 3.33 16.63 52.43
C GLY A 339 1.87 16.72 51.94
N MET A 340 1.74 16.84 50.62
CA MET A 340 0.45 17.03 49.96
C MET A 340 -0.52 15.88 50.25
N THR A 341 -1.78 16.23 50.48
CA THR A 341 -2.91 15.31 50.72
C THR A 341 -4.12 15.72 49.89
N ASP A 342 -5.18 14.89 49.88
CA ASP A 342 -6.44 15.28 49.26
C ASP A 342 -6.99 16.56 49.90
N ARG A 343 -7.30 17.56 49.07
CA ARG A 343 -7.70 18.90 49.55
C ARG A 343 -8.99 18.87 50.36
N LYS A 344 -9.98 18.06 49.97
CA LYS A 344 -11.27 18.00 50.67
C LYS A 344 -11.10 17.34 52.03
N LYS A 345 -10.39 16.22 52.08
CA LYS A 345 -10.11 15.53 53.34
C LYS A 345 -9.24 16.37 54.27
N LYS A 346 -8.19 17.01 53.75
CA LYS A 346 -7.38 17.97 54.53
C LYS A 346 -8.23 19.07 55.16
N SER A 347 -9.13 19.69 54.39
CA SER A 347 -10.01 20.74 54.90
C SER A 347 -10.90 20.26 56.06
N ALA A 348 -11.35 19.00 56.01
CA ALA A 348 -12.14 18.41 57.09
C ALA A 348 -11.30 18.18 58.35
N LEU A 349 -10.06 17.67 58.20
CA LEU A 349 -9.12 17.51 59.31
C LEU A 349 -8.73 18.85 59.93
N ASP A 350 -8.41 19.86 59.10
CA ASP A 350 -8.08 21.22 59.55
C ASP A 350 -9.24 21.83 60.36
N SER A 351 -10.49 21.56 59.97
CA SER A 351 -11.67 22.06 60.70
C SER A 351 -11.81 21.42 62.08
N LYS A 352 -11.40 20.15 62.26
CA LYS A 352 -11.38 19.49 63.56
C LYS A 352 -10.29 20.07 64.46
N ILE A 353 -9.09 20.23 63.92
CA ILE A 353 -7.94 20.82 64.64
C ILE A 353 -8.29 22.23 65.11
N LYS A 354 -8.93 23.04 64.25
CA LYS A 354 -9.35 24.40 64.59
C LYS A 354 -10.30 24.45 65.79
N LYS A 355 -11.25 23.52 65.90
CA LYS A 355 -12.15 23.48 67.07
C LYS A 355 -11.40 23.27 68.38
N ILE A 356 -10.36 22.43 68.35
CA ILE A 356 -9.51 22.16 69.51
C ILE A 356 -8.65 23.39 69.85
N GLU A 357 -8.12 24.06 68.82
CA GLU A 357 -7.41 25.33 68.96
C GLU A 357 -8.29 26.43 69.58
N ASP A 358 -9.52 26.56 69.10
CA ASP A 358 -10.49 27.54 69.60
C ASP A 358 -10.82 27.29 71.08
N GLU A 359 -10.95 26.02 71.49
CA GLU A 359 -11.19 25.62 72.90
C GLU A 359 -9.99 25.98 73.80
N ILE A 360 -8.76 25.67 73.37
CA ILE A 360 -7.52 26.03 74.11
C ILE A 360 -7.44 27.55 74.26
N ASN A 361 -7.68 28.29 73.18
CA ASN A 361 -7.61 29.74 73.17
C ASN A 361 -8.71 30.36 74.04
N GLU A 362 -9.90 29.78 74.10
CA GLU A 362 -10.97 30.25 74.97
C GLU A 362 -10.63 30.05 76.45
N LEU A 363 -10.06 28.89 76.82
CA LEU A 363 -9.57 28.66 78.17
C LEU A 363 -8.44 29.63 78.56
N GLU A 364 -7.50 29.90 77.65
CA GLU A 364 -6.46 30.90 77.86
C GLU A 364 -7.04 32.31 78.03
N ARG A 365 -7.99 32.71 77.17
CA ARG A 365 -8.66 34.02 77.29
C ARG A 365 -9.40 34.15 78.62
N ASN A 366 -10.09 33.11 79.06
CA ASN A 366 -10.82 33.12 80.33
C ASN A 366 -9.86 33.17 81.53
N PHE A 367 -8.75 32.44 81.49
CA PHE A 367 -7.69 32.56 82.49
C PHE A 367 -7.11 33.97 82.54
N GLN A 368 -6.76 34.55 81.37
CA GLN A 368 -6.24 35.92 81.29
C GLN A 368 -7.22 36.95 81.85
N ARG A 369 -8.51 36.88 81.49
CA ARG A 369 -9.56 37.75 82.03
C ARG A 369 -9.66 37.69 83.55
N LYS A 370 -9.61 36.50 84.14
CA LYS A 370 -9.66 36.31 85.60
C LYS A 370 -8.38 36.75 86.31
N SER A 371 -7.23 36.60 85.65
CA SER A 371 -5.92 36.93 86.21
C SER A 371 -5.47 38.38 85.94
N ASP A 372 -6.27 39.18 85.23
CA ASP A 372 -5.94 40.56 84.87
C ASP A 372 -5.79 41.44 86.14
N PRO A 373 -4.56 41.92 86.44
CA PRO A 373 -4.30 42.74 87.61
C PRO A 373 -5.07 44.07 87.60
N THR A 374 -5.32 44.63 86.40
CA THR A 374 -6.03 45.91 86.26
C THR A 374 -7.52 45.76 86.50
N ALA A 375 -8.13 44.69 85.98
CA ALA A 375 -9.52 44.34 86.25
C ALA A 375 -9.75 44.03 87.74
N LYS A 376 -8.84 43.26 88.35
CA LYS A 376 -8.86 42.96 89.79
C LYS A 376 -8.67 44.22 90.65
N ALA A 377 -7.77 45.12 90.27
CA ALA A 377 -7.58 46.40 90.97
C ALA A 377 -8.80 47.32 90.86
N GLN A 378 -9.44 47.38 89.69
CA GLN A 378 -10.66 48.17 89.48
C GLN A 378 -11.84 47.60 90.27
N ALA A 379 -12.02 46.27 90.30
CA ALA A 379 -13.03 45.61 91.11
C ALA A 379 -12.82 45.88 92.61
N ASN A 380 -11.57 45.77 93.10
CA ASN A 380 -11.21 46.15 94.48
C ASN A 380 -11.53 47.61 94.79
N LYS A 381 -11.23 48.53 93.86
CA LYS A 381 -11.51 49.97 94.03
C LYS A 381 -13.02 50.26 94.14
N VAL A 382 -13.85 49.55 93.39
CA VAL A 382 -15.31 49.67 93.47
C VAL A 382 -15.84 49.17 94.82
N VAL A 383 -15.35 48.02 95.29
CA VAL A 383 -15.69 47.47 96.62
C VAL A 383 -15.29 48.45 97.72
N GLN A 384 -14.07 49.00 97.67
CA GLN A 384 -13.59 49.98 98.63
C GLN A 384 -14.43 51.27 98.61
N GLY A 385 -14.71 51.82 97.42
CA GLY A 385 -15.52 53.03 97.28
C GLY A 385 -16.96 52.86 97.76
N LEU A 386 -17.56 51.67 97.58
CA LEU A 386 -18.87 51.35 98.14
C LEU A 386 -18.85 51.27 99.66
N ALA A 387 -17.82 50.66 100.26
CA ALA A 387 -17.65 50.59 101.71
C ALA A 387 -17.48 51.99 102.33
N GLU A 388 -16.62 52.83 101.76
CA GLU A 388 -16.42 54.22 102.19
C GLU A 388 -17.72 55.05 102.06
N ALA A 389 -18.48 54.85 100.98
CA ALA A 389 -19.77 55.53 100.80
C ALA A 389 -20.78 55.11 101.87
N ILE A 390 -20.90 53.81 102.15
CA ILE A 390 -21.78 53.28 103.21
C ILE A 390 -21.44 53.91 104.55
N GLU A 391 -20.16 53.92 104.94
CA GLU A 391 -19.68 54.54 106.18
C GLU A 391 -20.04 56.02 106.26
N ASN A 392 -19.88 56.76 105.15
CA ASN A 392 -20.23 58.18 105.08
C ASN A 392 -21.75 58.42 105.25
N TYR A 393 -22.59 57.62 104.61
CA TYR A 393 -24.05 57.75 104.75
C TYR A 393 -24.53 57.35 106.15
N GLU A 394 -23.92 56.34 106.78
CA GLU A 394 -24.19 55.99 108.17
C GLU A 394 -23.82 57.12 109.13
N LYS A 395 -22.64 57.72 108.97
CA LYS A 395 -22.23 58.91 109.74
C LYS A 395 -23.19 60.09 109.53
N GLN A 396 -23.63 60.33 108.30
CA GLN A 396 -24.62 61.37 107.98
C GLN A 396 -25.97 61.09 108.65
N ALA A 397 -26.41 59.83 108.65
CA ALA A 397 -27.65 59.43 109.31
C ALA A 397 -27.60 59.70 110.82
N VAL A 398 -26.52 59.26 111.49
CA VAL A 398 -26.31 59.49 112.93
C VAL A 398 -26.26 60.99 113.25
N LYS A 399 -25.55 61.78 112.44
CA LYS A 399 -25.45 63.24 112.64
C LYS A 399 -26.79 63.95 112.42
N ALA A 400 -27.57 63.54 111.42
CA ALA A 400 -28.90 64.12 111.15
C ALA A 400 -29.90 63.77 112.26
N GLU A 401 -29.82 62.56 112.81
CA GLU A 401 -30.66 62.11 113.93
C GLU A 401 -30.34 62.87 115.22
N ALA A 402 -29.05 63.06 115.53
CA ALA A 402 -28.61 63.88 116.67
C ALA A 402 -29.04 65.36 116.55
N ALA A 403 -29.30 65.85 115.33
CA ALA A 403 -29.78 67.20 115.05
C ALA A 403 -31.32 67.30 114.98
N GLY A 404 -32.07 66.24 115.30
CA GLY A 404 -33.54 66.21 115.23
C GLY A 404 -34.12 66.14 113.82
N GLN A 405 -33.28 65.94 112.79
CA GLN A 405 -33.68 65.92 111.37
C GLN A 405 -34.02 64.48 110.93
N THR A 406 -35.12 63.93 111.46
CA THR A 406 -35.52 62.51 111.28
C THR A 406 -35.68 62.09 109.82
N ALA A 407 -36.32 62.92 108.98
CA ALA A 407 -36.48 62.63 107.55
C ALA A 407 -35.13 62.53 106.83
N LYS A 408 -34.15 63.38 107.18
CA LYS A 408 -32.82 63.37 106.58
C LYS A 408 -31.99 62.16 107.03
N ALA A 409 -32.15 61.73 108.28
CA ALA A 409 -31.52 60.52 108.80
C ALA A 409 -32.05 59.26 108.10
N MET A 410 -33.36 59.19 107.84
CA MET A 410 -34.00 58.08 107.12
C MET A 410 -33.46 57.96 105.69
N VAL A 411 -33.43 59.06 104.93
CA VAL A 411 -32.89 59.07 103.56
C VAL A 411 -31.42 58.63 103.53
N ALA A 412 -30.59 59.04 104.50
CA ALA A 412 -29.21 58.60 104.59
C ALA A 412 -29.07 57.10 104.92
N ARG A 413 -29.94 56.55 105.79
CA ARG A 413 -29.98 55.10 106.08
C ARG A 413 -30.40 54.28 104.86
N GLU A 414 -31.43 54.73 104.14
CA GLU A 414 -31.86 54.09 102.90
C GLU A 414 -30.74 54.11 101.85
N ALA A 415 -30.04 55.24 101.73
CA ALA A 415 -28.90 55.38 100.83
C ALA A 415 -27.71 54.48 101.21
N ALA A 416 -27.49 54.20 102.49
CA ALA A 416 -26.51 53.22 102.97
C ALA A 416 -26.98 51.78 102.71
N ALA A 417 -28.26 51.47 102.98
CA ALA A 417 -28.84 50.15 102.74
C ALA A 417 -28.80 49.75 101.26
N ALA A 418 -29.16 50.67 100.35
CA ALA A 418 -29.06 50.44 98.91
C ALA A 418 -27.62 50.12 98.47
N ARG A 419 -26.63 50.82 99.04
CA ARG A 419 -25.21 50.58 98.72
C ARG A 419 -24.66 49.29 99.32
N ARG A 420 -25.19 48.81 100.45
CA ARG A 420 -24.83 47.49 101.00
C ARG A 420 -25.23 46.36 100.06
N VAL A 421 -26.38 46.45 99.41
CA VAL A 421 -26.82 45.48 98.38
C VAL A 421 -25.83 45.48 97.21
N TRP A 422 -25.38 46.66 96.77
CA TRP A 422 -24.37 46.76 95.71
C TRP A 422 -22.99 46.27 96.14
N LEU A 423 -22.60 46.49 97.41
CA LEU A 423 -21.34 46.01 97.96
C LEU A 423 -21.29 44.48 97.98
N GLU A 424 -22.37 43.83 98.43
CA GLU A 424 -22.46 42.36 98.44
C GLU A 424 -22.32 41.80 97.01
N GLN A 425 -22.96 42.42 96.03
CA GLN A 425 -22.85 42.02 94.63
C GLN A 425 -21.45 42.25 94.06
N ALA A 426 -20.81 43.37 94.39
CA ALA A 426 -19.44 43.68 93.98
C ALA A 426 -18.41 42.73 94.60
N GLN A 427 -18.61 42.33 95.87
CA GLN A 427 -17.77 41.34 96.56
C GLN A 427 -17.92 39.95 95.95
N LYS A 428 -19.13 39.53 95.57
CA LYS A 428 -19.34 38.28 94.82
C LYS A 428 -18.58 38.30 93.48
N GLY A 429 -18.69 39.38 92.71
CA GLY A 429 -17.93 39.55 91.48
C GLY A 429 -16.40 39.54 91.68
N LEU A 430 -15.91 40.05 92.82
CA LEU A 430 -14.48 40.02 93.15
C LEU A 430 -13.97 38.58 93.41
N THR A 431 -14.80 37.70 94.00
CA THR A 431 -14.40 36.30 94.27
C THR A 431 -14.17 35.48 92.98
N GLU A 432 -14.77 35.90 91.87
CA GLU A 432 -14.60 35.31 90.53
C GLU A 432 -13.21 35.58 89.94
N PHE A 433 -12.48 36.61 90.41
CA PHE A 433 -11.08 36.90 90.04
C PHE A 433 -10.04 36.18 90.93
N THR A 434 -10.51 35.39 91.91
CA THR A 434 -9.66 34.65 92.86
C THR A 434 -9.81 33.13 92.74
N SER A 435 -10.75 32.66 91.91
CA SER A 435 -11.01 31.24 91.62
C SER A 435 -10.75 30.93 90.15
#